data_AF-A0A919YB18-F1
#
_entry.id   AF-A0A919YB18-F1
#
_cell.length_a   1.000
_cell.length_b   1.000
_cell.length_c   1.000
_cell.angle_alpha   90.00
_cell.angle_beta   90.00
_cell.angle_gamma   90.00
#
_symmetry.space_group_name_H-M   'P 1'
#
loop_
_entity.id
_entity.type
_entity.pdbx_description
1 polymer ?
#
loop_
_entity_poly.entity_id
_entity_poly.type
_entity_poly.pdbx_seq_one_letter_code
_entity_poly.pdbx_strand_id
1 'polypeptide(L)'
;MLSSQESRDFSHERFNTESQMNTTHRNKGYTTQAAKGLIKYLFENTNVQELIAIAQTRNQPSNKVLQKCGFEPQDDIEIENREYHVYKLRKSVKI
;
A
#
# COMPACT_ATOMS: atom_id res chain seq x y z
N MET A 1 22.24 28.98 -49.22
CA MET A 1 21.47 29.44 -48.05
C MET A 1 21.85 28.57 -46.86
N LEU A 2 22.59 29.14 -45.90
CA LEU A 2 22.89 28.58 -44.58
C LEU A 2 22.15 29.43 -43.55
N SER A 3 21.49 28.79 -42.57
CA SER A 3 21.30 29.20 -41.16
C SER A 3 20.02 28.51 -40.62
N SER A 4 20.06 27.54 -39.70
CA SER A 4 20.34 27.60 -38.24
C SER A 4 19.05 27.51 -37.42
N GLN A 5 19.16 26.86 -36.25
CA GLN A 5 18.19 26.60 -35.17
C GLN A 5 17.37 25.31 -35.38
N GLU A 6 17.60 24.18 -34.68
CA GLU A 6 17.91 23.93 -33.27
C GLU A 6 16.96 24.62 -32.29
N SER A 7 15.78 24.01 -32.08
CA SER A 7 15.03 24.14 -30.84
C SER A 7 14.56 22.75 -30.41
N ARG A 8 15.10 22.35 -29.27
CA ARG A 8 14.91 21.08 -28.57
C ARG A 8 13.48 21.03 -28.04
N ASP A 9 12.63 20.17 -28.59
CA ASP A 9 11.41 19.77 -27.91
C ASP A 9 11.72 18.59 -27.00
N PHE A 10 12.18 18.92 -25.80
CA PHE A 10 12.27 18.05 -24.64
C PHE A 10 10.82 17.76 -24.18
N SER A 11 10.11 16.94 -24.96
CA SER A 11 8.80 16.44 -24.59
C SER A 11 8.98 15.47 -23.43
N HIS A 12 8.65 15.93 -22.23
CA HIS A 12 8.57 15.17 -20.99
C HIS A 12 7.93 13.79 -21.22
N GLU A 13 8.76 12.77 -21.36
CA GLU A 13 8.34 11.38 -21.30
C GLU A 13 8.06 11.06 -19.83
N ARG A 14 6.83 11.36 -19.39
CA ARG A 14 6.34 10.92 -18.08
C ARG A 14 6.26 9.40 -18.11
N PHE A 15 7.26 8.78 -17.52
CA PHE A 15 7.27 7.38 -17.16
C PHE A 15 6.12 7.13 -16.16
N ASN A 16 4.90 6.89 -16.67
CA ASN A 16 3.84 6.30 -15.88
C ASN A 16 4.24 4.84 -15.65
N THR A 17 4.95 4.55 -14.57
CA THR A 17 5.00 3.19 -14.02
C THR A 17 3.65 2.89 -13.37
N GLU A 18 2.61 2.76 -14.21
CA GLU A 18 1.40 2.05 -13.82
C GLU A 18 1.80 0.59 -13.67
N SER A 19 2.03 0.18 -12.43
CA SER A 19 2.21 -1.22 -12.07
C SER A 19 0.92 -1.97 -12.45
N GLN A 20 0.88 -2.50 -13.67
CA GLN A 20 -0.10 -3.47 -14.15
C GLN A 20 0.15 -4.79 -13.44
N MET A 21 -0.10 -4.82 -12.12
CA MET A 21 -0.22 -6.06 -11.36
C MET A 21 -1.51 -6.75 -11.82
N ASN A 22 -1.36 -7.55 -12.88
CA ASN A 22 -2.21 -8.66 -13.30
C ASN A 22 -3.24 -9.08 -12.24
N THR A 23 -4.50 -8.82 -12.54
CA THR A 23 -5.69 -8.98 -11.70
C THR A 23 -6.18 -10.42 -11.51
N THR A 24 -5.35 -11.45 -11.67
CA THR A 24 -5.87 -12.83 -11.80
C THR A 24 -5.90 -13.67 -10.51
N HIS A 25 -5.45 -13.17 -9.35
CA HIS A 25 -5.48 -13.97 -8.11
C HIS A 25 -5.98 -13.24 -6.85
N ARG A 26 -6.89 -12.26 -7.01
CA ARG A 26 -7.66 -11.75 -5.86
C ARG A 26 -8.88 -12.64 -5.65
N ASN A 27 -9.10 -13.11 -4.41
CA ASN A 27 -10.21 -13.95 -3.89
C ASN A 27 -9.93 -15.41 -3.45
N LYS A 28 -8.68 -15.81 -3.23
CA LYS A 28 -8.37 -17.13 -2.59
C LYS A 28 -7.87 -17.04 -1.15
N GLY A 29 -7.92 -15.85 -0.53
CA GLY A 29 -7.42 -15.64 0.84
C GLY A 29 -5.89 -15.68 0.98
N TYR A 30 -5.13 -15.96 -0.09
CA TYR A 30 -3.66 -15.99 -0.06
C TYR A 30 -3.06 -14.67 0.43
N THR A 31 -3.62 -13.53 0.00
CA THR A 31 -3.17 -12.22 0.49
C THR A 31 -3.36 -12.10 2.00
N THR A 32 -4.48 -12.59 2.54
CA THR A 32 -4.74 -12.60 3.98
C THR A 32 -3.83 -13.59 4.71
N GLN A 33 -3.56 -14.77 4.15
CA GLN A 33 -2.66 -15.76 4.74
C GLN A 33 -1.21 -15.27 4.77
N ALA A 34 -0.72 -14.71 3.67
CA ALA A 34 0.61 -14.11 3.60
C ALA A 34 0.75 -12.93 4.57
N ALA A 35 -0.26 -12.04 4.62
CA ALA A 35 -0.26 -10.93 5.57
C ALA A 35 -0.23 -11.42 7.03
N LYS A 36 -1.04 -12.43 7.39
CA LYS A 36 -1.01 -13.03 8.73
C LYS A 36 0.35 -13.67 9.06
N GLY A 37 0.95 -14.38 8.11
CA GLY A 37 2.29 -14.97 8.28
C GLY A 37 3.35 -13.90 8.53
N LEU A 38 3.33 -12.81 7.75
CA LEU A 38 4.25 -11.69 7.90
C LEU A 38 4.06 -10.97 9.24
N ILE A 39 2.83 -10.64 9.61
CA ILE A 39 2.50 -10.02 10.90
C ILE A 39 3.02 -10.87 12.06
N LYS A 40 2.76 -12.18 12.02
CA LYS A 40 3.26 -13.12 13.02
C LYS A 40 4.78 -13.12 13.09
N TYR A 41 5.45 -13.25 11.94
CA TYR A 41 6.90 -13.22 11.86
C TYR A 41 7.48 -11.93 12.46
N LEU A 42 6.93 -10.77 12.11
CA LEU A 42 7.36 -9.48 12.62
C LEU A 42 7.20 -9.40 14.14
N PHE A 43 6.05 -9.77 14.69
CA PHE A 43 5.85 -9.71 16.15
C PHE A 43 6.69 -10.73 16.93
N GLU A 44 7.00 -11.90 16.34
CA GLU A 44 7.79 -12.95 17.00
C GLU A 44 9.30 -12.71 16.90
N ASN A 45 9.78 -12.17 15.79
CA ASN A 45 11.21 -12.07 15.49
C ASN A 45 11.76 -10.64 15.63
N THR A 46 10.92 -9.67 15.96
CA THR A 46 11.33 -8.28 16.18
C THR A 46 10.73 -7.74 17.49
N ASN A 47 11.28 -6.63 17.98
CA ASN A 47 10.79 -5.95 19.18
C ASN A 47 9.65 -4.96 18.89
N VAL A 48 9.06 -5.01 17.70
CA VAL A 48 7.96 -4.14 17.29
C VAL A 48 6.73 -4.41 18.16
N GLN A 49 6.17 -3.33 18.71
CA GLN A 49 4.95 -3.37 19.53
C GLN A 49 3.69 -2.99 18.74
N GLU A 50 3.85 -2.29 17.61
CA GLU A 50 2.75 -1.81 16.79
C GLU A 50 3.15 -1.82 15.30
N LEU A 51 2.23 -2.25 14.44
CA LEU A 51 2.32 -2.17 12.99
C LEU A 51 1.32 -1.14 12.48
N ILE A 52 1.74 -0.32 11.52
CA ILE A 52 0.90 0.65 10.83
C ILE A 52 0.68 0.18 9.40
N ALA A 53 -0.56 0.27 8.91
CA ALA A 53 -0.91 0.02 7.52
C ALA A 53 -1.75 1.17 6.98
N ILE A 54 -1.54 1.51 5.70
CA ILE A 54 -2.34 2.51 4.99
C ILE A 54 -2.97 1.89 3.75
N ALA A 55 -4.22 2.23 3.47
CA ALA A 55 -4.92 1.78 2.28
C ALA A 55 -5.87 2.85 1.77
N GLN A 56 -5.94 3.03 0.44
CA GLN A 56 -6.86 4.01 -0.16
C GLN A 56 -8.29 3.72 0.28
N THR A 57 -9.04 4.75 0.65
CA THR A 57 -10.44 4.63 1.11
C THR A 57 -11.31 3.90 0.09
N ARG A 58 -11.11 4.18 -1.20
CA ARG A 58 -11.79 3.52 -2.33
C ARG A 58 -11.44 2.04 -2.53
N ASN A 59 -10.31 1.54 -1.99
CA ASN A 59 -9.85 0.16 -2.20
C ASN A 59 -10.47 -0.80 -1.17
N GLN A 60 -11.77 -1.04 -1.31
CA GLN A 60 -12.57 -1.89 -0.42
C GLN A 60 -11.98 -3.30 -0.19
N PRO A 61 -11.42 -4.01 -1.20
CA PRO A 61 -10.77 -5.31 -0.97
C PRO A 61 -9.58 -5.23 -0.01
N SER A 62 -8.69 -4.24 -0.16
CA SER A 62 -7.54 -4.08 0.75
C SER A 62 -7.97 -3.72 2.16
N ASN A 63 -8.93 -2.81 2.30
CA ASN A 63 -9.48 -2.43 3.61
C ASN A 63 -10.07 -3.64 4.35
N LYS A 64 -10.81 -4.51 3.63
CA LYS A 64 -11.32 -5.77 4.18
C LYS A 64 -10.21 -6.75 4.60
N VAL A 65 -9.09 -6.80 3.88
CA VAL A 65 -7.95 -7.66 4.27
C VAL A 65 -7.32 -7.15 5.55
N LEU A 66 -7.09 -5.84 5.69
CA LEU A 66 -6.54 -5.24 6.91
C LEU A 66 -7.42 -5.54 8.13
N GLN A 67 -8.74 -5.30 8.01
CA GLN A 67 -9.70 -5.65 9.06
C GLN A 67 -9.67 -7.14 9.43
N LYS A 68 -9.62 -8.04 8.43
CA LYS A 68 -9.50 -9.50 8.66
C LYS A 68 -8.17 -9.94 9.29
N CYS A 69 -7.15 -9.10 9.18
CA CYS A 69 -5.84 -9.30 9.81
C CYS A 69 -5.77 -8.69 11.22
N GLY A 70 -6.86 -8.09 11.73
CA GLY A 70 -6.94 -7.51 13.07
C GLY A 70 -6.48 -6.05 13.16
N PHE A 71 -6.21 -5.40 12.03
CA PHE A 71 -5.90 -3.98 12.02
C PHE A 71 -7.15 -3.15 12.35
N GLU A 72 -7.00 -2.22 13.28
CA GLU A 72 -8.05 -1.31 13.72
C GLU A 72 -7.90 0.03 13.00
N PRO A 73 -8.98 0.63 12.46
CA PRO A 73 -8.93 1.96 11.86
C PRO A 73 -8.59 3.00 12.94
N GLN A 74 -7.82 4.01 12.57
CA GLN A 74 -7.34 5.02 13.51
C GLN A 74 -7.56 6.43 13.01
N ASP A 75 -7.19 6.71 11.77
CA ASP A 75 -7.22 8.05 11.20
C ASP A 75 -7.34 7.98 9.68
N ASP A 76 -7.64 9.12 9.07
CA ASP A 76 -7.68 9.28 7.61
C ASP A 76 -6.68 10.36 7.18
N ILE A 77 -5.89 10.06 6.16
CA ILE A 77 -4.88 10.98 5.62
C ILE A 77 -5.09 11.21 4.14
N GLU A 78 -4.77 12.42 3.69
CA GLU A 78 -4.76 12.78 2.28
C GLU A 78 -3.32 12.89 1.78
N ILE A 79 -3.00 12.13 0.72
CA ILE A 79 -1.71 12.16 0.04
C ILE A 79 -1.98 12.31 -1.45
N GLU A 80 -1.48 13.39 -2.07
CA GLU A 80 -1.65 13.67 -3.50
C GLU A 80 -3.12 13.63 -3.97
N ASN A 81 -4.01 14.33 -3.25
CA ASN A 81 -5.46 14.35 -3.49
C ASN A 81 -6.13 12.96 -3.48
N ARG A 82 -5.56 12.02 -2.72
CA ARG A 82 -6.15 10.70 -2.49
C ARG A 82 -6.26 10.45 -0.99
N GLU A 83 -7.43 9.99 -0.58
CA GLU A 83 -7.71 9.64 0.80
C GLU A 83 -7.25 8.21 1.12
N TYR A 84 -6.66 8.03 2.29
CA TYR A 84 -6.23 6.75 2.82
C TYR A 84 -6.72 6.57 4.24
N HIS A 85 -7.22 5.38 4.55
CA HIS A 85 -7.41 4.93 5.92
C HIS A 85 -6.07 4.49 6.50
N VAL A 86 -5.75 5.01 7.69
CA VAL A 86 -4.65 4.57 8.53
C VAL A 86 -5.17 3.55 9.53
N TYR A 87 -4.50 2.41 9.60
CA TYR A 87 -4.80 1.36 10.55
C TYR A 87 -3.61 1.04 11.45
N LYS A 88 -3.90 0.58 12.66
CA LYS A 88 -2.91 0.08 13.61
C LYS A 88 -3.22 -1.34 14.05
N LEU A 89 -2.18 -2.13 14.26
CA LEU A 89 -2.25 -3.44 14.88
C LEU A 89 -1.20 -3.51 15.98
N ARG A 90 -1.65 -3.75 17.21
CA ARG A 90 -0.76 -3.85 18.37
C ARG A 90 -0.44 -5.30 18.69
N LYS A 91 0.78 -5.55 19.15
CA LYS A 91 1.17 -6.84 19.71
C LYS A 91 0.34 -7.06 20.97
N SER A 92 -0.52 -8.08 20.96
CA SER A 92 -1.25 -8.48 22.17
C SER A 92 -0.24 -9.05 23.18
N VAL A 93 0.06 -8.27 24.21
CA VAL A 93 0.81 -8.76 25.36
C VAL A 93 -0.12 -9.69 26.13
N LYS A 94 0.19 -11.00 26.16
CA LYS A 94 -0.44 -11.88 27.14
C LYS A 94 0.16 -11.51 28.50
N ILE A 95 -0.67 -10.92 29.37
CA ILE A 95 -0.35 -10.67 30.79
C ILE A 95 -0.45 -12.00 31.54
#